data_AF-A0A392P5N1-F1
#
_entry.id   AF-A0A392P5N1-F1
#
_cell.length_a   1.000
_cell.length_b   1.000
_cell.length_c   1.000
_cell.angle_alpha   90.00
_cell.angle_beta   90.00
_cell.angle_gamma   90.00
#
_symmetry.space_group_name_H-M   'P 1'
#
loop_
_entity.id
_entity.type
_entity.pdbx_description
1 polymer ?
#
loop_
_entity_poly.entity_id
_entity_poly.type
_entity_poly.pdbx_seq_one_letter_code
_entity_poly.pdbx_strand_id
1 'polypeptide(L)'
;MLTISKKLPWMFFPDIIPLGHPIFDIINSTDPETDWDLRLACLLLFSFDCKDNFWQYYGDFLPSEDECTSLLLATEEELLELQDPDLASKVRIQQQRALEFWKKNW
;
A
#
# COMPACT_ATOMS: atom_id res chain seq x y z
N MET A 1 18.78 11.18 15.47
CA MET A 1 19.69 10.44 14.58
C MET A 1 18.95 9.17 14.17
N LEU A 2 18.43 9.12 12.94
CA LEU A 2 17.65 7.97 12.45
C LEU A 2 18.62 6.95 11.85
N THR A 3 18.76 5.80 12.49
CA THR A 3 19.62 4.71 12.00
C THR A 3 18.81 3.86 11.03
N ILE A 4 19.00 4.06 9.73
CA ILE A 4 18.38 3.20 8.71
C ILE A 4 19.17 1.89 8.66
N SER A 5 18.55 0.78 9.04
CA SER A 5 19.16 -0.55 8.96
C SER A 5 19.48 -0.91 7.50
N LYS A 6 20.73 -1.31 7.23
CA LYS A 6 21.13 -1.87 5.92
C LYS A 6 20.74 -3.33 5.73
N LYS A 7 20.29 -4.00 6.80
CA LYS A 7 19.76 -5.37 6.72
C LYS A 7 18.27 -5.26 6.42
N LEU A 8 17.85 -5.81 5.28
CA LEU A 8 16.44 -6.11 5.03
C LEU A 8 15.91 -6.88 6.25
N PRO A 9 14.78 -6.49 6.86
CA PRO A 9 14.16 -7.34 7.87
C PRO A 9 13.69 -8.60 7.13
N TRP A 10 14.48 -9.68 7.24
CA TRP A 10 14.25 -10.97 6.56
C TRP A 10 12.89 -11.58 6.89
N MET A 11 12.24 -11.11 7.95
CA MET A 11 10.86 -11.44 8.26
C MET A 11 10.24 -10.21 8.92
N PHE A 12 9.17 -9.70 8.31
CA PHE A 12 8.41 -8.60 8.88
C PHE A 12 7.56 -9.19 10.01
N PHE A 13 8.12 -9.20 11.23
CA PHE A 13 7.38 -9.47 12.46
C PHE A 13 7.08 -8.14 13.14
N PRO A 14 6.02 -7.44 12.73
CA PRO A 14 5.58 -6.31 13.51
C PRO A 14 5.01 -6.89 14.80
N ASP A 15 5.54 -6.46 15.95
CA ASP A 15 4.93 -6.74 17.27
C ASP A 15 3.48 -6.22 17.38
N ILE A 16 3.01 -5.53 16.34
CA ILE A 16 1.71 -4.91 16.14
C ILE A 16 0.68 -5.91 15.57
N ILE A 17 1.10 -6.96 14.85
CA ILE A 17 0.16 -7.97 14.31
C ILE A 17 0.01 -9.13 15.31
N PRO A 18 -1.23 -9.47 15.72
CA PRO A 18 -1.49 -10.64 16.56
C PRO A 18 -1.00 -11.94 15.89
N LEU A 19 -0.44 -12.85 16.68
CA LEU A 19 -0.02 -14.16 16.19
C LEU A 19 -1.21 -14.90 15.55
N GLY A 20 -1.01 -15.39 14.33
CA GLY A 20 -2.03 -16.10 13.56
C GLY A 20 -3.03 -15.22 12.80
N HIS A 21 -2.83 -13.90 12.77
CA HIS A 21 -3.69 -13.02 11.96
C HIS A 21 -3.42 -13.25 10.45
N PRO A 22 -4.47 -13.42 9.61
CA PRO A 22 -4.31 -13.72 8.17
C PRO A 22 -3.46 -12.70 7.39
N ILE A 23 -3.46 -11.44 7.84
CA ILE A 23 -2.68 -10.38 7.19
C ILE A 23 -1.17 -10.64 7.22
N PHE A 24 -0.69 -11.44 8.17
CA PHE A 24 0.71 -11.86 8.22
C PHE A 24 1.07 -12.71 6.99
N ASP A 25 0.20 -13.64 6.59
CA ASP A 25 0.41 -14.48 5.42
C ASP A 25 0.34 -13.65 4.12
N ILE A 26 -0.60 -12.69 4.06
CA ILE A 26 -0.71 -11.76 2.94
C ILE A 26 0.59 -10.95 2.78
N ILE A 27 1.10 -10.33 3.85
CA ILE A 27 2.34 -9.54 3.83
C ILE A 27 3.53 -10.41 3.41
N ASN A 28 3.65 -11.62 3.95
CA ASN A 28 4.76 -12.52 3.60
C ASN A 28 4.65 -13.12 2.19
N SER A 29 3.48 -13.03 1.55
CA SER A 29 3.32 -13.44 0.15
C SER A 29 3.86 -12.42 -0.86
N THR A 30 4.20 -11.21 -0.41
CA THR A 30 4.76 -10.12 -1.25
C THR A 30 6.29 -10.13 -1.27
N ASP A 31 6.90 -9.45 -2.24
CA ASP A 31 8.35 -9.29 -2.33
C ASP A 31 8.86 -8.20 -1.35
N PRO A 32 9.76 -8.51 -0.41
CA PRO A 32 10.29 -7.53 0.55
C PRO A 32 11.12 -6.41 -0.06
N GLU A 33 11.69 -6.59 -1.26
CA GLU A 33 12.53 -5.59 -1.91
C GLU A 33 11.72 -4.63 -2.78
N THR A 34 10.61 -5.11 -3.35
CA THR A 34 9.84 -4.36 -4.36
C THR A 34 8.44 -3.97 -3.91
N ASP A 35 7.82 -4.71 -2.98
CA ASP A 35 6.43 -4.50 -2.53
C ASP A 35 6.30 -3.82 -1.16
N TRP A 36 7.25 -2.96 -0.80
CA TRP A 36 7.23 -2.24 0.47
C TRP A 36 5.99 -1.34 0.64
N ASP A 37 5.45 -0.81 -0.44
CA ASP A 37 4.21 -0.03 -0.51
C ASP A 37 2.97 -0.88 -0.19
N LEU A 38 2.84 -2.06 -0.80
CA LEU A 38 1.74 -2.99 -0.53
C LEU A 38 1.81 -3.52 0.91
N ARG A 39 3.02 -3.80 1.41
CA ARG A 39 3.24 -4.20 2.80
C ARG A 39 2.80 -3.12 3.78
N LEU A 40 3.13 -1.86 3.50
CA LEU A 40 2.70 -0.72 4.31
C LEU A 40 1.18 -0.53 4.24
N ALA A 41 0.59 -0.63 3.06
CA ALA A 41 -0.86 -0.53 2.87
C ALA A 41 -1.61 -1.58 3.70
N CYS A 42 -1.15 -2.84 3.69
CA CYS A 42 -1.73 -3.91 4.52
C CYS A 42 -1.70 -3.53 6.01
N LEU A 43 -0.59 -2.99 6.51
CA LEU A 43 -0.48 -2.60 7.91
C LEU A 43 -1.41 -1.45 8.29
N LEU A 44 -1.56 -0.47 7.40
CA LEU A 44 -2.46 0.65 7.62
C LEU A 44 -3.91 0.18 7.64
N LEU A 45 -4.31 -0.65 6.68
CA LEU A 45 -5.66 -1.23 6.64
C LEU A 45 -5.97 -2.02 7.92
N PHE A 46 -5.05 -2.90 8.35
CA PHE A 46 -5.19 -3.61 9.63
C PHE A 46 -5.29 -2.65 10.82
N SER A 47 -4.48 -1.59 10.83
CA SER A 47 -4.49 -0.62 11.94
C SER A 47 -5.76 0.22 11.97
N PHE A 48 -6.40 0.45 10.82
CA PHE A 48 -7.72 1.10 10.72
C PHE A 48 -8.83 0.20 11.29
N ASP A 49 -8.74 -1.11 11.08
CA ASP A 49 -9.69 -2.09 11.61
C ASP A 49 -9.51 -2.36 13.12
N CYS A 50 -8.35 -2.03 13.68
CA CYS A 50 -8.07 -2.20 15.11
C CYS A 50 -8.78 -1.14 15.96
N LYS A 51 -9.70 -1.57 16.81
CA LYS A 51 -10.38 -0.70 17.77
C LYS A 51 -9.38 -0.04 18.74
N ASP A 52 -9.58 1.25 18.99
CA ASP A 52 -8.77 2.07 19.90
C ASP A 52 -7.31 2.24 19.44
N ASN A 53 -7.01 1.96 18.16
CA ASN A 53 -5.70 2.20 17.57
C ASN A 53 -5.55 3.67 17.16
N PHE A 54 -4.34 4.22 17.29
CA PHE A 54 -4.04 5.58 16.82
C PHE A 54 -4.43 5.80 15.35
N TRP A 55 -4.11 4.85 14.48
CA TRP A 55 -4.36 4.97 13.04
C TRP A 55 -5.84 4.88 12.69
N GLN A 56 -6.65 4.15 13.46
CA GLN A 56 -8.11 4.14 13.31
C GLN A 56 -8.66 5.58 13.37
N TYR A 57 -8.24 6.36 14.36
CA TYR A 57 -8.66 7.77 14.49
C TYR A 57 -8.05 8.68 13.42
N TYR A 58 -6.83 8.37 12.96
CA TYR A 58 -6.20 9.13 11.89
C TYR A 58 -6.86 8.91 10.52
N GLY A 59 -7.43 7.73 10.30
CA GLY A 59 -8.11 7.36 9.05
C GLY A 59 -9.23 8.34 8.66
N ASP A 60 -9.96 8.87 9.64
CA ASP A 60 -11.03 9.86 9.43
C ASP A 60 -10.53 11.21 8.85
N PHE A 61 -9.22 11.45 8.88
CA PHE A 61 -8.59 12.67 8.34
C PHE A 61 -7.89 12.44 6.99
N LEU A 62 -7.91 11.22 6.46
CA LEU A 62 -7.36 10.96 5.15
C LEU A 62 -8.23 11.60 4.07
N PRO A 63 -7.62 12.17 3.02
CA PRO A 63 -8.38 12.74 1.91
C PRO A 63 -9.22 11.64 1.26
N SER A 64 -10.40 12.04 0.82
CA SER A 64 -11.24 11.24 -0.04
C SER A 64 -10.58 11.02 -1.42
N GLU A 65 -11.14 10.10 -2.20
CA GLU A 65 -10.66 9.82 -3.56
C GLU A 65 -10.72 11.07 -4.45
N ASP A 66 -11.78 11.88 -4.33
CA ASP A 66 -11.98 13.10 -5.09
C ASP A 66 -11.07 14.26 -4.67
N GLU A 67 -10.54 14.23 -3.45
CA GLU A 67 -9.54 15.20 -2.96
C GLU A 67 -8.10 14.78 -3.30
N CYS A 68 -7.90 13.57 -3.83
CA CYS A 68 -6.58 13.02 -4.09
C CYS A 68 -6.13 13.29 -5.53
N THR A 69 -5.09 14.11 -5.70
CA THR A 69 -4.52 14.45 -7.01
C THR A 69 -3.48 13.44 -7.51
N SER A 70 -3.53 12.20 -7.01
CA SER A 70 -2.54 11.18 -7.36
C SER A 70 -2.81 10.61 -8.75
N LEU A 71 -1.77 10.50 -9.58
CA LEU A 71 -1.88 9.85 -10.89
C LEU A 71 -2.31 8.38 -10.78
N LEU A 72 -2.14 7.73 -9.62
CA LEU A 72 -2.63 6.37 -9.42
C LEU A 72 -4.17 6.27 -9.45
N LEU A 73 -4.88 7.39 -9.28
CA LEU A 73 -6.33 7.47 -9.41
C LEU A 73 -6.77 8.05 -10.77
N ALA A 74 -5.82 8.40 -11.64
CA ALA A 74 -6.14 8.99 -12.93
C ALA A 74 -6.90 7.98 -13.82
N THR A 75 -7.86 8.49 -14.59
CA THR A 75 -8.60 7.69 -15.58
C THR A 75 -7.74 7.41 -16.81
N GLU A 76 -8.16 6.46 -17.64
CA GLU A 76 -7.44 6.15 -18.87
C GLU A 76 -7.41 7.35 -19.82
N GLU A 77 -8.47 8.17 -19.87
CA GLU A 77 -8.51 9.41 -20.64
C GLU A 77 -7.45 10.41 -20.16
N GLU A 78 -7.35 10.64 -18.85
CA GLU A 78 -6.35 11.54 -18.26
C GLU A 78 -4.93 11.03 -18.50
N LEU A 79 -4.73 9.70 -18.47
CA LEU A 79 -3.44 9.09 -18.77
C LEU A 79 -3.07 9.17 -20.26
N LEU A 80 -4.04 9.29 -21.17
CA LEU A 80 -3.80 9.53 -22.59
C LEU A 80 -3.45 10.99 -22.88
N GLU A 81 -3.92 11.92 -22.05
CA GLU A 81 -3.57 13.34 -22.15
C GLU A 81 -2.17 13.66 -21.62
N LEU A 82 -1.55 12.76 -20.85
CA LEU A 82 -0.17 12.88 -20.43
C LEU A 82 0.77 12.94 -21.65
N GLN A 83 1.55 14.02 -21.71
CA GLN A 83 2.59 14.19 -22.73
C GLN A 83 3.82 13.27 -22.53
N ASP A 84 3.79 12.43 -21.50
CA ASP A 84 4.82 11.45 -21.17
C ASP A 84 4.26 10.02 -21.23
N PRO A 85 4.46 9.31 -22.35
CA PRO A 85 3.98 7.93 -22.53
C PRO A 85 4.64 6.92 -21.58
N ASP A 86 5.88 7.16 -21.14
CA ASP A 86 6.59 6.25 -20.23
C ASP A 86 6.02 6.35 -18.82
N LEU A 87 5.75 7.58 -18.36
CA LEU A 87 5.06 7.81 -17.09
C LEU A 87 3.66 7.20 -17.12
N ALA A 88 2.87 7.44 -18.17
CA ALA A 88 1.54 6.88 -18.30
C ALA A 88 1.56 5.34 -18.31
N SER A 89 2.54 4.72 -18.96
CA SER A 89 2.74 3.26 -18.95
C SER A 89 3.05 2.74 -17.54
N LYS A 90 3.97 3.40 -16.81
CA LYS A 90 4.32 3.04 -15.43
C LYS A 90 3.12 3.15 -14.50
N VAL A 91 2.32 4.21 -14.61
CA VAL A 91 1.11 4.39 -13.80
C VAL A 91 0.12 3.25 -14.04
N ARG A 92 -0.15 2.88 -15.30
CA ARG A 92 -1.02 1.73 -15.62
C ARG A 92 -0.51 0.43 -15.00
N ILE A 93 0.80 0.19 -15.06
CA ILE A 93 1.41 -1.00 -14.44
C ILE A 93 1.18 -1.00 -12.92
N GLN A 94 1.35 0.15 -12.25
CA GLN A 94 1.14 0.26 -10.81
C GLN A 94 -0.34 0.12 -10.42
N GLN A 95 -1.26 0.73 -11.17
CA GLN A 95 -2.70 0.55 -11.00
C GLN A 95 -3.10 -0.92 -11.13
N GLN A 96 -2.62 -1.59 -12.18
CA GLN A 96 -2.89 -3.01 -12.40
C GLN A 96 -2.32 -3.88 -11.28
N ARG A 97 -1.07 -3.63 -10.86
CA ARG A 97 -0.43 -4.34 -9.73
C ARG A 97 -1.25 -4.20 -8.45
N ALA A 98 -1.71 -3.00 -8.11
CA ALA A 98 -2.54 -2.75 -6.93
C ALA A 98 -3.90 -3.47 -7.04
N LEU A 99 -4.57 -3.41 -8.20
CA LEU A 99 -5.87 -4.07 -8.43
C LEU A 99 -5.77 -5.60 -8.36
N GLU A 100 -4.74 -6.20 -8.94
CA GLU A 100 -4.50 -7.64 -8.88
C GLU A 100 -4.22 -8.09 -7.45
N PHE A 101 -3.41 -7.32 -6.73
CA PHE A 101 -3.13 -7.58 -5.33
C PHE A 101 -4.39 -7.50 -4.47
N TRP A 102 -5.22 -6.47 -4.67
CA TRP A 102 -6.49 -6.32 -3.95
C TRP A 102 -7.41 -7.52 -4.20
N LYS A 103 -7.71 -7.85 -5.48
CA LYS A 103 -8.59 -8.96 -5.87
C LYS A 103 -8.16 -10.33 -5.34
N LYS A 104 -6.86 -10.51 -5.07
CA LYS A 104 -6.31 -11.77 -4.58
C LYS A 104 -6.51 -11.93 -3.07
N ASN A 105 -6.52 -10.82 -2.31
CA ASN A 105 -6.37 -10.85 -0.85
C ASN A 105 -7.57 -10.27 -0.09
N TRP A 106 -8.45 -9.52 -0.76
CA TRP A 106 -9.70 -8.96 -0.24
C TRP A 106 -10.89 -9.43 -1.08
#